data_AF-U5T438-F1
#
_entry.id   AF-U5T438-F1
#
_cell.length_a   1.000
_cell.length_b   1.000
_cell.length_c   1.000
_cell.angle_alpha   90.00
_cell.angle_beta   90.00
_cell.angle_gamma   90.00
#
_symmetry.space_group_name_H-M   'P 1'
#
loop_
_entity.id
_entity.type
_entity.pdbx_description
1 polymer ?
#
loop_
_entity_poly.entity_id
_entity_poly.type
_entity_poly.pdbx_seq_one_letter_code
_entity_poly.pdbx_strand_id
1 'polypeptide(L)'
;MSEHLIRPDVDAEYFRYLMTAVRYNQVHAVALLGLAFGFGLPLADATRGRLQIAAWLMTVGTLLFSVSIYLGVSLDIIEITYLTPVGGTLLMFAWLAIVWAGWKAR
;
A
#
# COMPACT_ATOMS: atom_id res chain seq x y z
N MET A 1 4.67 8.42 16.45
CA MET A 1 5.47 7.52 17.30
C MET A 1 6.83 7.36 16.64
N SER A 2 7.88 8.00 17.15
CA SER A 2 9.23 7.90 16.59
C SER A 2 9.83 6.53 16.92
N GLU A 3 10.60 5.93 15.98
CA GLU A 3 11.26 4.62 16.15
C GLU A 3 12.05 4.50 17.45
N HIS A 4 12.61 5.61 17.95
CA HIS A 4 13.38 5.68 19.18
C HIS A 4 12.56 5.48 20.46
N LEU A 5 11.24 5.70 20.43
CA LEU A 5 10.37 5.55 21.61
C LEU A 5 9.88 4.11 21.83
N ILE A 6 9.91 3.26 20.80
CA ILE A 6 9.29 1.93 20.83
C ILE A 6 10.34 0.81 20.99
N ARG A 7 11.59 1.07 20.58
CA ARG A 7 12.69 0.08 20.62
C ARG A 7 12.96 -0.61 21.97
N PRO A 8 12.79 0.04 23.15
CA PRO A 8 13.14 -0.62 24.41
C PRO A 8 12.17 -1.71 24.85
N ASP A 9 10.90 -1.66 24.42
CA ASP A 9 9.80 -2.46 24.97
C ASP A 9 9.16 -3.45 24.00
N VAL A 10 9.60 -3.49 22.73
CA VAL A 10 9.03 -4.36 21.70
C VAL A 10 10.07 -5.36 21.21
N ASP A 11 9.67 -6.64 21.12
CA ASP A 11 10.48 -7.72 20.56
C ASP A 11 11.12 -7.27 19.23
N ALA A 12 12.41 -7.55 19.05
CA ALA A 12 13.17 -7.17 17.87
C ALA A 12 12.52 -7.69 16.56
N GLU A 13 11.83 -8.82 16.61
CA GLU A 13 11.08 -9.35 15.47
C GLU A 13 9.82 -8.52 15.17
N TYR A 14 9.03 -8.19 16.19
CA TYR A 14 7.83 -7.34 16.04
C TYR A 14 8.18 -5.94 15.56
N PHE A 15 9.28 -5.37 16.05
CA PHE A 15 9.79 -4.10 15.56
C PHE A 15 10.14 -4.16 14.06
N ARG A 16 10.74 -5.26 13.59
CA ARG A 16 11.05 -5.45 12.16
C ARG A 16 9.77 -5.55 11.30
N TYR A 17 8.74 -6.25 11.78
CA TYR A 17 7.46 -6.31 11.06
C TYR A 17 6.79 -4.95 10.98
N LEU A 18 6.70 -4.22 12.10
CA LEU A 18 6.16 -2.86 12.13
C LEU A 18 6.91 -1.94 11.17
N MET A 19 8.25 -2.00 11.16
CA MET A 19 9.03 -1.16 10.24
C MET A 19 8.82 -1.50 8.78
N THR A 20 8.58 -2.77 8.46
CA THR A 20 8.22 -3.20 7.11
C THR A 20 6.87 -2.60 6.71
N ALA A 21 5.86 -2.71 7.58
CA ALA A 21 4.54 -2.14 7.34
C ALA A 21 4.58 -0.61 7.18
N VAL A 22 5.33 0.10 8.02
CA VAL A 22 5.50 1.56 7.92
C VAL A 22 6.14 1.96 6.60
N ARG A 23 7.25 1.32 6.20
CA ARG A 23 7.93 1.62 4.94
C ARG A 23 7.03 1.40 3.74
N TYR A 24 6.33 0.27 3.70
CA TYR A 24 5.39 -0.01 2.63
C TYR A 24 4.22 0.98 2.63
N ASN A 25 3.62 1.28 3.77
CA ASN A 25 2.54 2.25 3.87
C ASN A 25 2.95 3.65 3.38
N GLN A 26 4.16 4.11 3.71
CA GLN A 26 4.70 5.39 3.24
C GLN A 26 4.87 5.43 1.72
N VAL A 27 5.47 4.39 1.13
CA VAL A 27 5.67 4.30 -0.33
C VAL A 27 4.32 4.33 -1.06
N HIS A 28 3.35 3.55 -0.60
CA HIS A 28 2.04 3.48 -1.26
C HIS A 28 1.18 4.72 -0.99
N ALA A 29 1.35 5.41 0.15
CA ALA A 29 0.73 6.71 0.40
C ALA A 29 1.20 7.75 -0.62
N VAL A 30 2.49 7.80 -0.94
CA VAL A 30 3.03 8.68 -1.99
C VAL A 30 2.45 8.31 -3.36
N ALA A 31 2.35 7.02 -3.68
CA ALA A 31 1.72 6.56 -4.92
C ALA A 31 0.24 6.97 -5.02
N LEU A 32 -0.52 6.84 -3.93
CA LEU A 32 -1.92 7.27 -3.85
C LEU A 32 -2.07 8.78 -4.02
N LEU A 33 -1.19 9.59 -3.44
CA LEU A 33 -1.16 11.03 -3.68
C LEU A 33 -0.90 11.34 -5.15
N GLY A 34 0.06 10.66 -5.78
CA GLY A 34 0.32 10.78 -7.22
C GLY A 34 -0.90 10.46 -8.07
N LEU A 35 -1.63 9.38 -7.74
CA LEU A 35 -2.89 9.02 -8.39
C LEU A 35 -3.97 10.08 -8.19
N ALA A 36 -4.13 10.59 -6.97
CA ALA A 36 -5.09 11.63 -6.63
C ALA A 36 -4.85 12.91 -7.44
N PHE A 37 -3.59 13.36 -7.56
CA PHE A 37 -3.23 14.48 -8.42
C PHE A 37 -3.47 14.17 -9.91
N GLY A 38 -3.19 12.94 -10.34
CA GLY A 38 -3.46 12.48 -11.71
C GLY A 38 -4.92 12.61 -12.13
N PHE A 39 -5.87 12.37 -11.22
CA PHE A 39 -7.30 12.57 -11.51
C PHE A 39 -7.70 14.03 -11.75
N GLY A 40 -6.90 14.99 -11.30
CA GLY A 40 -7.10 16.42 -11.55
C GLY A 40 -6.69 16.88 -12.95
N LEU A 41 -6.04 16.02 -13.74
CA LEU A 41 -5.62 16.33 -15.10
C LEU A 41 -6.75 16.11 -16.12
N PRO A 42 -6.72 16.82 -17.28
CA PRO A 42 -7.63 16.53 -18.39
C PRO A 42 -7.22 15.20 -19.04
N LEU A 43 -7.99 14.15 -18.74
CA LEU A 43 -7.75 12.78 -19.19
C LEU A 43 -8.91 12.30 -20.05
N ALA A 44 -8.61 11.51 -21.08
CA ALA A 44 -9.64 10.75 -21.78
C ALA A 44 -10.33 9.75 -20.82
N ASP A 45 -11.63 9.51 -21.02
CA ASP A 45 -12.44 8.64 -20.15
C ASP A 45 -11.84 7.25 -19.96
N ALA A 46 -11.29 6.68 -21.04
CA ALA A 46 -10.60 5.38 -20.99
C ALA A 46 -9.37 5.40 -20.06
N THR A 47 -8.58 6.47 -20.07
CA THR A 47 -7.41 6.61 -19.18
C THR A 47 -7.84 6.84 -17.73
N ARG A 48 -8.88 7.64 -17.52
CA ARG A 48 -9.48 7.86 -16.19
C ARG A 48 -9.98 6.54 -15.59
N GLY A 49 -10.68 5.71 -16.35
CA GLY A 49 -11.15 4.40 -15.89
C GLY A 49 -10.00 3.47 -15.48
N ARG A 50 -8.89 3.44 -16.24
CA ARG A 50 -7.71 2.64 -15.90
C ARG A 50 -7.03 3.13 -14.62
N LEU A 51 -6.90 4.45 -14.45
CA LEU A 51 -6.37 5.03 -13.21
C LEU A 51 -7.28 4.73 -12.01
N GLN A 52 -8.60 4.64 -12.21
CA GLN A 52 -9.54 4.28 -11.14
C GLN A 52 -9.34 2.83 -10.68
N ILE A 53 -9.10 1.91 -11.61
CA ILE A 53 -8.73 0.53 -11.27
C ILE A 53 -7.42 0.51 -10.47
N ALA A 54 -6.40 1.25 -10.94
CA ALA A 54 -5.12 1.36 -10.24
C ALA A 54 -5.28 1.92 -8.81
N ALA A 55 -6.10 2.96 -8.63
CA ALA A 55 -6.35 3.59 -7.34
C ALA A 55 -7.05 2.66 -6.35
N TRP A 56 -8.05 1.89 -6.80
CA TRP A 56 -8.71 0.90 -5.96
C TRP A 56 -7.78 -0.24 -5.56
N LEU A 57 -7.03 -0.81 -6.52
CA LEU A 57 -6.05 -1.86 -6.24
C LEU A 57 -4.97 -1.37 -5.27
N MET A 58 -4.48 -0.14 -5.47
CA MET A 58 -3.47 0.47 -4.60
C MET A 58 -4.01 0.66 -3.17
N THR A 59 -5.23 1.19 -3.04
CA THR A 59 -5.85 1.46 -1.73
C THR A 59 -6.12 0.16 -0.98
N VAL A 60 -6.82 -0.78 -1.61
CA VAL A 60 -7.19 -2.06 -0.99
C VAL A 60 -5.95 -2.90 -0.71
N GLY A 61 -4.98 -2.93 -1.63
CA GLY A 61 -3.71 -3.62 -1.44
C GLY A 61 -2.88 -3.05 -0.28
N THR A 62 -2.82 -1.71 -0.14
CA THR A 62 -2.10 -1.05 0.96
C THR A 62 -2.72 -1.37 2.31
N LEU A 63 -4.06 -1.34 2.38
CA LEU A 63 -4.79 -1.70 3.60
C LEU A 63 -4.55 -3.17 3.96
N LEU A 64 -4.77 -4.10 3.04
CA LEU A 64 -4.53 -5.53 3.28
C LEU A 64 -3.08 -5.86 3.65
N PHE A 65 -2.11 -5.16 3.07
CA PHE A 65 -0.69 -5.40 3.34
C PHE A 65 -0.24 -4.82 4.68
N SER A 66 -0.47 -3.52 4.89
CA SER A 66 0.11 -2.79 6.02
C SER A 66 -0.74 -2.94 7.29
N VAL A 67 -2.07 -2.88 7.16
CA VAL A 67 -2.98 -2.99 8.32
C VAL A 67 -2.96 -4.40 8.88
N SER A 68 -2.83 -5.44 8.05
CA SER A 68 -2.70 -6.81 8.56
C SER A 68 -1.48 -6.99 9.46
N ILE A 69 -0.35 -6.38 9.11
CA ILE A 69 0.87 -6.41 9.92
C ILE A 69 0.70 -5.57 11.18
N TYR A 70 0.12 -4.37 11.09
CA TYR A 70 -0.16 -3.55 12.27
C TYR A 70 -1.07 -4.28 13.25
N LEU A 71 -2.14 -4.92 12.77
CA LEU A 71 -3.05 -5.69 13.60
C LEU A 71 -2.39 -6.94 14.17
N GLY A 72 -1.62 -7.68 13.36
CA GLY A 72 -0.95 -8.89 13.83
C GLY A 72 0.03 -8.62 14.97
N VAL A 73 0.81 -7.53 14.88
CA VAL A 73 1.73 -7.13 15.95
C VAL A 73 0.98 -6.51 17.14
N SER A 74 -0.04 -5.68 16.91
CA SER A 74 -0.74 -4.97 18.01
C SER A 74 -1.66 -5.88 18.82
N LEU A 75 -2.20 -6.93 18.20
CA LEU A 75 -3.10 -7.90 18.84
C LEU A 75 -2.36 -9.17 19.28
N ASP A 76 -1.07 -9.30 18.96
CA ASP A 76 -0.29 -10.53 19.18
C ASP A 76 -0.86 -11.76 18.46
N ILE A 77 -1.44 -11.54 17.26
CA ILE A 77 -2.05 -12.58 16.40
C ILE A 77 -1.35 -12.56 15.04
N ILE A 78 -0.19 -13.21 14.96
CA ILE A 78 0.67 -13.16 13.77
C ILE A 78 0.01 -13.76 12.52
N GLU A 79 -0.99 -14.64 12.67
CA GLU A 79 -1.73 -15.28 11.59
C GLU A 79 -2.49 -14.28 10.71
N ILE A 80 -2.84 -13.11 11.24
CA ILE A 80 -3.44 -12.03 10.44
C ILE A 80 -2.50 -11.58 9.32
N THR A 81 -1.18 -11.73 9.50
CA THR A 81 -0.19 -11.41 8.46
C THR A 81 -0.24 -12.35 7.25
N TYR A 82 -0.97 -13.47 7.32
CA TYR A 82 -1.20 -14.30 6.12
C TYR A 82 -2.08 -13.61 5.07
N LEU A 83 -2.72 -12.48 5.38
CA LEU A 83 -3.36 -11.61 4.38
C LEU A 83 -2.36 -10.74 3.60
N THR A 84 -1.14 -10.55 4.12
CA THR A 84 -0.12 -9.68 3.52
C THR A 84 0.27 -10.07 2.08
N PRO A 85 0.43 -11.36 1.71
CA PRO A 85 0.71 -11.76 0.33
C PRO A 85 -0.41 -11.40 -0.65
N VAL A 86 -1.68 -11.45 -0.20
CA VAL A 86 -2.84 -11.03 -1.01
C VAL A 86 -2.78 -9.53 -1.25
N GLY A 87 -2.51 -8.75 -0.20
CA GLY A 87 -2.28 -7.30 -0.32
C GLY A 87 -1.12 -6.99 -1.29
N GLY A 88 0.01 -7.69 -1.17
CA GLY A 88 1.17 -7.53 -2.05
C GLY A 88 0.85 -7.83 -3.51
N THR A 89 0.06 -8.86 -3.78
CA THR A 89 -0.39 -9.21 -5.14
C THR A 89 -1.26 -8.09 -5.73
N LEU A 90 -2.18 -7.52 -4.95
CA LEU A 90 -2.98 -6.38 -5.40
C LEU A 90 -2.12 -5.15 -5.69
N LEU A 91 -1.11 -4.89 -4.87
CA LEU A 91 -0.15 -3.79 -5.09
C LEU A 91 0.64 -3.98 -6.39
N MET A 92 1.06 -5.21 -6.71
CA MET A 92 1.71 -5.51 -7.99
C MET A 92 0.77 -5.21 -9.18
N PHE A 93 -0.49 -5.63 -9.11
CA PHE A 93 -1.48 -5.30 -10.14
C PHE A 93 -1.78 -3.81 -10.22
N ALA A 94 -1.76 -3.09 -9.09
CA ALA A 94 -1.93 -1.64 -9.08
C ALA A 94 -0.84 -0.95 -9.89
N TRP A 95 0.43 -1.29 -9.66
CA TRP A 95 1.56 -0.74 -10.43
C TRP A 95 1.45 -1.06 -11.93
N LEU A 96 1.08 -2.29 -12.29
CA LEU A 96 0.85 -2.67 -13.69
C LEU A 96 -0.29 -1.84 -14.32
N ALA A 97 -1.37 -1.59 -13.59
CA ALA A 97 -2.47 -0.76 -14.06
C ALA A 97 -2.05 0.71 -14.26
N ILE A 98 -1.19 1.27 -13.41
CA ILE A 98 -0.60 2.62 -13.59
C ILE A 98 0.19 2.68 -14.90
N VAL A 99 1.10 1.72 -15.10
CA VAL A 99 1.94 1.66 -16.32
C VAL A 99 1.06 1.51 -17.56
N TRP A 100 0.05 0.64 -17.50
CA TRP A 100 -0.90 0.43 -18.59
C TRP A 100 -1.70 1.68 -18.93
N ALA A 101 -2.16 2.43 -17.91
CA ALA A 101 -2.85 3.70 -18.10
C ALA A 101 -1.95 4.73 -18.81
N GLY A 102 -0.68 4.83 -18.40
CA GLY A 102 0.29 5.75 -19.00
C GLY A 102 0.66 5.40 -20.44
N TRP A 103 0.86 4.11 -20.76
CA TRP A 103 1.20 3.67 -22.13
C TRP A 103 0.07 3.89 -23.12
N LYS A 104 -1.19 3.73 -22.69
CA LYS A 104 -2.38 3.93 -23.54
C LYS A 104 -2.92 5.37 -23.52
N ALA A 105 -2.25 6.27 -22.80
CA ALA A 105 -2.57 7.71 -22.80
C ALA A 105 -1.80 8.48 -23.89
N ARG A 106 -0.81 7.85 -24.53
CA ARG A 106 -0.19 8.30 -25.78
C ARG A 106 -1.07 7.92 -26.97
#